data_AF-A0A2V7DPG4-F1
#
_entry.id   AF-A0A2V7DPG4-F1
#
_cell.length_a   1.000
_cell.length_b   1.000
_cell.length_c   1.000
_cell.angle_alpha   90.00
_cell.angle_beta   90.00
_cell.angle_gamma   90.00
#
_symmetry.space_group_name_H-M   'P 1'
#
loop_
_entity.id
_entity.type
_entity.pdbx_description
1 polymer ?
#
loop_
_entity_poly.entity_id
_entity_poly.type
_entity_poly.pdbx_seq_one_letter_code
_entity_poly.pdbx_strand_id
1 'polypeptide(L)'
;MKIVNTLGLAALALVTLTAAAPTAPRVEIKHFAYGPTTLTVPVGATVTWVNEDEEPHTVTATGVFASPGLDYDETFSYQFTTAGRYTYHCALHPRMTGTVVVQ
;
A
#
# COMPACT_ATOMS: atom_id res chain seq x y z
N MET A 1 -63.14 25.31 21.17
CA MET A 1 -61.91 25.64 20.43
C MET A 1 -61.03 24.40 20.45
N LYS A 2 -60.74 23.82 19.28
CA LYS A 2 -59.99 22.57 19.12
C LYS A 2 -58.49 22.85 19.32
N ILE A 3 -57.80 22.07 20.15
CA ILE A 3 -56.34 21.99 20.12
C ILE A 3 -55.99 20.51 19.98
N VAL A 4 -55.22 20.21 18.94
CA VAL A 4 -54.92 18.88 18.41
C VAL A 4 -53.60 18.40 19.00
N ASN A 5 -53.55 17.13 19.41
CA ASN A 5 -52.31 16.44 19.78
C ASN A 5 -51.49 16.13 18.54
N THR A 6 -50.20 16.46 18.55
CA THR A 6 -49.24 15.98 17.53
C THR A 6 -48.17 15.15 18.24
N LEU A 7 -48.30 13.83 18.14
CA LEU A 7 -47.22 12.88 18.45
C LEU A 7 -46.21 12.96 17.29
N GLY A 8 -45.04 13.54 17.55
CA GLY A 8 -43.93 13.53 16.59
C GLY A 8 -43.26 12.15 16.58
N LEU A 9 -43.30 11.45 15.45
CA LEU A 9 -42.43 10.31 15.21
C LEU A 9 -40.98 10.82 15.06
N ALA A 10 -40.09 10.41 15.97
CA ALA A 10 -38.65 10.55 15.76
C ALA A 10 -38.20 9.43 14.82
N ALA A 11 -37.89 9.77 13.56
CA ALA A 11 -37.23 8.85 12.64
C ALA A 11 -35.75 8.72 13.05
N LEU A 12 -35.32 7.51 13.40
CA LEU A 12 -33.91 7.18 13.62
C LEU A 12 -33.20 7.24 12.26
N ALA A 13 -32.42 8.28 12.01
CA ALA A 13 -31.56 8.34 10.83
C ALA A 13 -30.39 7.36 11.03
N LEU A 14 -30.34 6.30 10.23
CA LEU A 14 -29.17 5.43 10.13
C LEU A 14 -28.05 6.24 9.47
N VAL A 15 -27.07 6.68 10.25
CA VAL A 15 -25.84 7.27 9.71
C VAL A 15 -24.96 6.10 9.24
N THR A 16 -24.95 5.84 7.94
CA THR A 16 -23.96 4.94 7.35
C THR A 16 -22.62 5.66 7.32
N LEU A 17 -21.72 5.30 8.24
CA LEU A 17 -20.34 5.77 8.21
C LEU A 17 -19.62 5.03 7.08
N THR A 18 -19.44 5.65 5.92
CA THR A 18 -18.60 5.09 4.86
C THR A 18 -17.15 5.19 5.33
N ALA A 19 -16.59 4.07 5.80
CA ALA A 19 -15.16 4.00 6.09
C ALA A 19 -14.40 4.23 4.77
N ALA A 20 -13.42 5.15 4.79
CA ALA A 20 -12.50 5.30 3.67
C ALA A 20 -11.80 3.96 3.42
N ALA A 21 -11.75 3.52 2.17
CA ALA A 21 -11.01 2.32 1.81
C ALA A 21 -9.55 2.49 2.26
N PRO A 22 -8.91 1.47 2.88
CA PRO A 22 -7.51 1.56 3.25
C PRO A 22 -6.68 1.84 1.99
N THR A 23 -5.80 2.83 2.06
CA THR A 23 -4.84 3.12 0.99
C THR A 23 -4.04 1.85 0.71
N ALA A 24 -3.89 1.49 -0.56
CA ALA A 24 -3.10 0.32 -0.96
C ALA A 24 -1.67 0.43 -0.38
N PRO A 25 -1.08 -0.68 0.12
CA PRO A 25 0.29 -0.66 0.64
C PRO A 25 1.28 -0.16 -0.41
N ARG A 26 2.00 0.92 -0.10
CA ARG A 26 2.91 1.63 -1.02
C ARG A 26 4.33 1.67 -0.47
N VAL A 27 5.31 1.58 -1.37
CA VAL A 27 6.72 1.88 -1.10
C VAL A 27 7.22 2.92 -2.12
N GLU A 28 7.74 4.02 -1.63
CA GLU A 28 8.40 5.06 -2.42
C GLU A 28 9.87 4.70 -2.63
N ILE A 29 10.37 4.90 -3.84
CA ILE A 29 11.81 4.89 -4.12
C ILE A 29 12.23 6.34 -4.24
N LYS A 30 13.00 6.82 -3.28
CA LYS A 30 13.45 8.20 -3.20
C LYS A 30 14.78 8.32 -2.47
N HIS A 31 15.63 9.22 -2.90
CA HIS A 31 16.97 9.45 -2.34
C HIS A 31 17.81 8.16 -2.29
N PHE A 32 17.75 7.34 -3.33
CA PHE A 32 18.39 6.01 -3.38
C PHE A 32 18.00 5.14 -2.18
N ALA A 33 16.73 5.20 -1.75
CA ALA A 33 16.21 4.40 -0.66
C ALA A 33 14.76 3.95 -0.92
N TYR A 34 14.39 2.82 -0.31
CA TYR A 34 12.99 2.39 -0.23
C TYR A 34 12.35 2.92 1.05
N GLY A 35 11.24 3.64 0.91
CA GLY A 35 10.46 4.25 1.98
C GLY A 35 9.03 3.67 2.05
N PRO A 36 8.61 3.03 3.15
CA PRO A 36 9.41 2.68 4.32
C PRO A 36 10.40 1.54 4.01
N THR A 37 11.51 1.47 4.76
CA THR A 37 12.50 0.40 4.62
C THR A 37 11.93 -0.98 5.02
N THR A 38 10.96 -1.01 5.93
CA THR A 38 10.19 -2.21 6.25
C THR A 38 8.70 -1.87 6.19
N LEU A 39 7.97 -2.62 5.38
CA LEU A 39 6.52 -2.54 5.25
C LEU A 39 5.90 -3.83 5.76
N THR A 40 4.89 -3.74 6.61
CA THR A 40 4.15 -4.90 7.13
C THR A 40 2.75 -4.91 6.54
N VAL A 41 2.34 -6.04 5.96
CA VAL A 41 1.05 -6.19 5.26
C VAL A 41 0.38 -7.52 5.59
N PRO A 42 -0.96 -7.63 5.46
CA PRO A 42 -1.64 -8.91 5.61
C PRO A 42 -1.32 -9.86 4.46
N VAL A 43 -1.43 -11.18 4.69
CA VAL A 43 -1.46 -12.18 3.60
C VAL A 43 -2.54 -11.80 2.58
N GLY A 44 -2.18 -11.87 1.29
CA GLY A 44 -3.02 -11.52 0.15
C GLY A 44 -2.88 -10.06 -0.30
N ALA A 45 -2.13 -9.23 0.42
CA ALA A 45 -1.90 -7.83 0.04
C ALA A 45 -1.08 -7.70 -1.25
N THR A 46 -1.44 -6.73 -2.07
CA THR A 46 -0.62 -6.22 -3.16
C THR A 46 0.16 -5.01 -2.68
N VAL A 47 1.49 -5.05 -2.79
CA VAL A 47 2.35 -3.90 -2.52
C VAL A 47 2.72 -3.26 -3.85
N THR A 48 2.67 -1.93 -3.90
CA THR A 48 3.07 -1.13 -5.06
C THR A 48 4.31 -0.31 -4.73
N TRP A 49 5.35 -0.46 -5.53
CA TRP A 49 6.51 0.42 -5.55
C TRP A 49 6.33 1.49 -6.62
N VAL A 50 6.83 2.68 -6.36
CA VAL A 50 6.85 3.82 -7.28
C VAL A 50 8.22 4.47 -7.24
N ASN A 51 8.77 4.77 -8.41
CA ASN A 51 10.01 5.51 -8.47
C ASN A 51 9.76 7.02 -8.45
N GLU A 52 10.24 7.70 -7.42
CA GLU A 52 10.20 9.17 -7.30
C GLU A 52 11.61 9.79 -7.38
N ASP A 53 12.63 8.98 -7.72
CA ASP A 53 13.97 9.44 -8.11
C ASP A 53 14.06 9.62 -9.63
N GLU A 54 15.01 10.46 -10.07
CA GLU A 54 15.31 10.63 -11.51
C GLU A 54 16.06 9.42 -12.07
N GLU A 55 16.83 8.73 -11.24
CA GLU A 55 17.56 7.53 -11.60
C GLU A 55 16.63 6.31 -11.73
N PRO A 56 16.90 5.41 -12.69
CA PRO A 56 16.15 4.17 -12.79
C PRO A 56 16.45 3.25 -11.60
N HIS A 57 15.40 2.61 -11.09
CA HIS A 57 15.49 1.64 -10.00
C HIS A 57 14.77 0.33 -10.34
N THR A 58 15.09 -0.72 -9.59
CA THR A 58 14.42 -2.02 -9.70
C THR A 58 13.96 -2.49 -8.33
N VAL A 59 13.09 -3.48 -8.28
CA VAL A 59 12.67 -4.17 -7.06
C VAL A 59 12.87 -5.66 -7.26
N THR A 60 13.92 -6.21 -6.64
CA THR A 60 14.34 -7.60 -6.85
C THR A 60 14.40 -8.35 -5.53
N ALA A 61 13.54 -9.36 -5.38
CA ALA A 61 13.58 -10.34 -4.30
C ALA A 61 14.05 -11.68 -4.88
N THR A 62 15.30 -12.07 -4.54
CA THR A 62 15.94 -13.26 -5.12
C THR A 62 15.10 -14.52 -4.93
N GLY A 63 14.77 -15.19 -6.04
CA GLY A 63 13.95 -16.41 -6.03
C GLY A 63 12.44 -16.17 -5.85
N VAL A 64 12.00 -14.91 -5.78
CA VAL A 64 10.58 -14.56 -5.59
C VAL A 64 10.05 -13.72 -6.76
N PHE A 65 10.66 -12.57 -7.04
CA PHE A 65 10.27 -11.69 -8.14
C PHE A 65 11.40 -10.73 -8.54
N ALA A 66 11.29 -10.16 -9.75
CA ALA A 66 12.11 -9.06 -10.21
C ALA A 66 11.27 -8.12 -11.10
N SER A 67 11.33 -6.82 -10.84
CA SER A 67 10.73 -5.82 -11.73
C SER A 67 11.64 -5.54 -12.94
N PRO A 68 11.10 -4.95 -14.02
CA PRO A 68 11.89 -4.14 -14.95
C PRO A 68 12.58 -2.95 -14.23
N GLY A 69 13.44 -2.24 -14.95
CA GLY A 69 13.84 -0.88 -14.55
C GLY A 69 12.60 0.01 -14.53
N LEU A 70 12.44 0.76 -13.45
CA LEU A 70 11.39 1.75 -13.26
C LEU A 70 12.03 3.12 -13.43
N ASP A 71 11.62 3.85 -14.46
CA ASP A 71 11.95 5.27 -14.62
C ASP A 71 11.07 6.12 -13.69
N TYR A 72 11.27 7.44 -13.67
CA TYR A 72 10.50 8.37 -12.85
C TYR A 72 8.97 8.19 -13.03
N ASP A 73 8.23 8.19 -11.92
CA ASP A 73 6.79 7.93 -11.79
C ASP A 73 6.30 6.54 -12.23
N GLU A 74 7.19 5.66 -12.70
CA GLU A 74 6.82 4.28 -13.02
C GLU A 74 6.61 3.44 -11.76
N THR A 75 5.76 2.42 -11.90
CA THR A 75 5.33 1.58 -10.78
C THR A 75 5.52 0.10 -11.06
N PHE A 76 5.75 -0.65 -9.98
CA PHE A 76 5.74 -2.11 -9.98
C PHE A 76 4.83 -2.60 -8.86
N SER A 77 4.07 -3.66 -9.08
CA SER A 77 3.21 -4.24 -8.04
C SER A 77 3.40 -5.74 -7.94
N TYR A 78 3.35 -6.26 -6.71
CA TYR A 78 3.44 -7.69 -6.43
C TYR A 78 2.46 -8.10 -5.33
N GLN A 79 1.72 -9.18 -5.55
CA GLN A 79 0.80 -9.75 -4.56
C GLN A 79 1.49 -10.82 -3.73
N PHE A 80 1.48 -10.64 -2.41
CA PHE A 80 2.05 -11.60 -1.47
C PHE A 80 0.98 -12.54 -0.94
N THR A 81 1.01 -13.79 -1.37
CA THR A 81 0.01 -14.82 -1.00
C THR A 81 0.47 -15.76 0.11
N THR A 82 1.72 -15.64 0.55
CA THR A 82 2.32 -16.49 1.59
C THR A 82 2.88 -15.61 2.70
N ALA A 83 2.64 -15.99 3.96
CA ALA A 83 3.23 -15.29 5.10
C ALA A 83 4.75 -15.48 5.12
N GLY A 84 5.49 -14.45 5.55
CA GLY A 84 6.95 -14.50 5.58
C GLY A 84 7.62 -13.14 5.51
N ARG A 85 8.95 -13.17 5.51
CA ARG A 85 9.81 -12.00 5.36
C ARG A 85 10.47 -12.01 3.99
N TYR A 86 10.20 -10.97 3.20
CA TYR A 86 10.68 -10.80 1.84
C TYR A 86 11.66 -9.64 1.78
N THR A 87 12.96 -9.94 1.80
CA THR A 87 14.01 -8.95 1.57
C THR A 87 14.20 -8.75 0.08
N TYR A 88 14.30 -7.50 -0.35
CA TYR A 88 14.53 -7.13 -1.74
C TYR A 88 15.59 -6.03 -1.84
N HIS A 89 16.13 -5.86 -3.04
CA HIS A 89 17.16 -4.88 -3.34
C HIS A 89 16.98 -4.29 -4.75
N CYS A 90 17.69 -3.19 -5.01
CA CYS A 90 17.84 -2.67 -6.36
C CYS A 90 19.01 -3.37 -7.04
N ALA A 91 18.78 -4.00 -8.19
CA ALA A 91 19.83 -4.66 -8.98
C ALA A 91 20.87 -3.68 -9.55
N LEU A 92 20.49 -2.41 -9.77
CA LEU A 92 21.38 -1.34 -10.26
C LEU A 92 22.21 -0.73 -9.12
N HIS A 93 21.64 -0.71 -7.91
CA HIS A 93 22.20 -0.08 -6.71
C HIS A 93 22.12 -1.04 -5.51
N PRO A 94 22.98 -2.07 -5.41
CA PRO A 94 22.77 -3.21 -4.49
C PRO A 94 22.77 -2.89 -2.99
N ARG A 95 23.17 -1.67 -2.60
CA ARG A 95 23.07 -1.19 -1.20
C ARG A 95 21.66 -0.74 -0.82
N MET A 96 20.80 -0.45 -1.80
CA MET A 96 19.38 -0.16 -1.57
C MET A 96 18.68 -1.46 -1.22
N THR A 97 18.20 -1.57 0.01
CA THR A 97 17.48 -2.77 0.47
C THR A 97 16.20 -2.38 1.18
N GLY A 98 15.19 -3.24 1.07
CA GLY A 98 13.92 -3.11 1.76
C GLY A 98 13.39 -4.47 2.19
N THR A 99 12.35 -4.46 3.03
CA THR A 99 11.70 -5.68 3.50
C THR A 99 10.19 -5.52 3.48
N VAL A 100 9.48 -6.51 2.92
CA VAL A 100 8.04 -6.71 3.19
C VAL A 100 7.89 -7.85 4.20
N VAL A 101 7.17 -7.60 5.29
CA VAL A 101 6.74 -8.61 6.25
C VAL A 101 5.27 -8.91 6.00
N VAL A 102 4.95 -10.16 5.71
CA VAL A 102 3.59 -10.63 5.42
C VAL A 102 3.12 -11.50 6.57
N GLN A 103 2.03 -11.13 7.24
CA GLN A 103 1.50 -11.83 8.42
C GLN A 103 -0.03 -11.82 8.49
#